data_AF-A0A061M2H0-F1
#
_entry.id   AF-A0A061M2H0-F1
#
_cell.length_a   1.000
_cell.length_b   1.000
_cell.length_c   1.000
_cell.angle_alpha   90.00
_cell.angle_beta   90.00
_cell.angle_gamma   90.00
#
_symmetry.space_group_name_H-M   'P 1'
#
loop_
_entity.id
_entity.type
_entity.pdbx_description
1 polymer ?
#
loop_
_entity_poly.entity_id
_entity_poly.type
_entity_poly.pdbx_seq_one_letter_code
_entity_poly.pdbx_strand_id
1 'polypeptide(L)'
;MTSTLATHACIADLLTEQTPVTGYSVGKMAAWSIAGVWTADEALRLTDVRAGLMQDAAGPDGRFGYVRGLDLSTVERLLERYHCEVAIRNPDGLVVIGGAEQDVTNLCDEAAREGARTGLLAVRIASHTTRLAPACKPLQRALAASRLGTVVSQRLLLAGGDGERIFSVAAATTKLAKQVARPVDWSATLEALAELGVTEVLDLGPGHALAEMMQAFRPSMPCYSADGFHSIDGLRKWIASK
;
A
#
# COMPACT_ATOMS: atom_id res chain seq x y z
N MET A 1 7.26 0.09 8.69
CA MET A 1 7.81 1.38 8.23
C MET A 1 9.21 1.62 8.78
N THR A 2 9.42 1.67 10.09
CA THR A 2 10.76 1.88 10.68
C THR A 2 11.78 0.86 10.15
N SER A 3 11.42 -0.43 10.15
CA SER A 3 12.24 -1.50 9.58
C SER A 3 12.57 -1.28 8.09
N THR A 4 11.58 -0.87 7.29
CA THR A 4 11.74 -0.53 5.87
C THR A 4 12.72 0.60 5.65
N LEU A 5 12.61 1.69 6.41
CA LEU A 5 13.52 2.84 6.29
C LEU A 5 14.93 2.49 6.78
N ALA A 6 15.06 1.72 7.85
CA ALA A 6 16.35 1.24 8.35
C ALA A 6 17.04 0.33 7.31
N THR A 7 16.30 -0.62 6.74
CA THR A 7 16.79 -1.51 5.68
C THR A 7 17.25 -0.69 4.47
N HIS A 8 16.43 0.26 4.01
CA HIS A 8 16.80 1.15 2.92
C HIS A 8 18.08 1.94 3.23
N ALA A 9 18.21 2.52 4.43
CA ALA A 9 19.41 3.27 4.82
C ALA A 9 20.68 2.39 4.76
N CYS A 10 20.56 1.09 5.02
CA CYS A 10 21.66 0.14 4.91
C CYS A 10 22.00 -0.28 3.47
N ILE A 11 21.21 0.06 2.45
CA ILE A 11 21.44 -0.35 1.05
C ILE A 11 21.35 0.82 0.06
N ALA A 12 21.08 2.04 0.53
CA ALA A 12 20.76 3.19 -0.31
C ALA A 12 21.88 3.54 -1.31
N ASP A 13 23.14 3.31 -0.92
CA ASP A 13 24.35 3.50 -1.75
C ASP A 13 24.44 2.52 -2.92
N LEU A 14 23.68 1.42 -2.89
CA LEU A 14 23.65 0.39 -3.93
C LEU A 14 22.46 0.56 -4.89
N LEU A 15 21.50 1.43 -4.58
CA LEU A 15 20.28 1.61 -5.38
C LEU A 15 20.42 2.81 -6.32
N THR A 16 20.26 2.59 -7.62
CA THR A 16 20.31 3.67 -8.62
C THR A 16 19.10 4.61 -8.53
N GLU A 17 19.22 5.82 -9.06
CA GLU A 17 18.08 6.75 -9.19
C GLU A 17 16.99 6.23 -10.16
N GLN A 18 17.34 5.27 -11.02
CA GLN A 18 16.39 4.67 -11.95
C GLN A 18 15.51 3.59 -11.30
N THR A 19 15.88 3.09 -10.12
CA THR A 19 15.10 2.08 -9.38
C THR A 19 13.74 2.66 -8.97
N PRO A 20 12.61 2.17 -9.53
CA PRO A 20 11.29 2.63 -9.15
C PRO A 20 10.96 2.27 -7.71
N VAL A 21 10.23 3.16 -7.04
CA VAL A 21 9.80 2.95 -5.67
C VAL A 21 8.30 3.19 -5.58
N THR A 22 7.61 2.31 -4.88
CA THR A 22 6.20 2.47 -4.54
C THR A 22 5.92 1.81 -3.19
N GLY A 23 4.69 1.91 -2.69
CA GLY A 23 4.34 1.33 -1.41
C GLY A 23 2.86 0.99 -1.29
N TYR A 24 2.58 -0.04 -0.50
CA TYR A 24 1.22 -0.52 -0.23
C TYR A 24 0.66 0.11 1.04
N SER A 25 -0.49 0.78 0.95
CA SER A 25 -1.12 1.51 2.07
C SER A 25 -0.11 2.37 2.85
N VAL A 26 0.21 2.04 4.11
CA VAL A 26 1.20 2.75 4.93
C VAL A 26 2.61 2.74 4.34
N GLY A 27 2.95 1.73 3.52
CA GLY A 27 4.23 1.65 2.81
C GLY A 27 4.51 2.85 1.91
N LYS A 28 3.48 3.60 1.50
CA LYS A 28 3.62 4.85 0.72
C LYS A 28 4.41 5.90 1.49
N MET A 29 4.26 5.96 2.81
CA MET A 29 5.01 6.89 3.64
C MET A 29 6.51 6.59 3.60
N ALA A 30 6.87 5.30 3.61
CA ALA A 30 8.26 4.87 3.43
C ALA A 30 8.75 5.15 2.01
N ALA A 31 7.97 4.82 0.98
CA ALA A 31 8.30 5.06 -0.41
C ALA A 31 8.59 6.54 -0.72
N TRP A 32 7.80 7.45 -0.14
CA TRP A 32 8.02 8.89 -0.27
C TRP A 32 9.33 9.34 0.38
N SER A 33 9.70 8.76 1.52
CA SER A 33 10.99 9.05 2.15
C SER A 33 12.17 8.50 1.36
N ILE A 34 12.04 7.27 0.87
CA ILE A 34 13.03 6.61 0.00
C ILE A 34 13.25 7.42 -1.29
N ALA A 35 12.17 7.96 -1.86
CA ALA A 35 12.22 8.87 -3.01
C ALA A 35 12.70 10.29 -2.66
N GLY A 36 13.16 10.54 -1.43
CA GLY A 36 13.71 11.83 -1.01
C GLY A 36 12.69 12.95 -0.77
N VAL A 37 11.38 12.68 -0.88
CA VAL A 37 10.34 13.70 -0.64
C VAL A 37 10.34 14.14 0.82
N TRP A 38 10.54 13.20 1.75
CA TRP A 38 10.63 13.46 3.18
C TRP A 38 11.90 12.83 3.78
N THR A 39 12.43 13.46 4.83
CA THR A 39 13.39 12.78 5.71
C THR A 39 12.72 11.59 6.40
N ALA A 40 13.52 10.64 6.90
CA ALA A 40 12.99 9.49 7.63
C ALA A 40 12.16 9.92 8.85
N ASP A 41 12.66 10.88 9.62
CA ASP A 41 11.97 11.44 10.80
C ASP A 41 10.63 12.06 10.44
N GLU A 42 10.58 12.84 9.35
CA GLU A 42 9.35 13.48 8.91
C GLU A 42 8.33 12.45 8.42
N ALA A 43 8.78 11.43 7.69
CA ALA A 43 7.92 10.35 7.24
C ALA A 43 7.34 9.56 8.43
N LEU A 44 8.13 9.28 9.46
CA LEU A 44 7.67 8.62 10.69
C LEU A 44 6.65 9.50 11.43
N ARG A 45 6.93 10.79 11.60
CA ARG A 45 6.00 11.76 12.22
C ARG A 45 4.68 11.84 11.46
N LEU A 46 4.72 11.95 10.13
CA LEU A 46 3.51 12.00 9.30
C LEU A 46 2.73 10.69 9.32
N THR A 47 3.42 9.56 9.50
CA THR A 47 2.77 8.25 9.63
C THR A 47 2.02 8.12 10.94
N ASP A 48 2.60 8.61 12.03
CA ASP A 48 1.93 8.69 13.32
C ASP A 48 0.69 9.60 13.26
N VAL A 49 0.84 10.79 12.67
CA VAL A 49 -0.29 11.71 12.42
C VAL A 49 -1.37 11.05 11.56
N ARG A 50 -0.98 10.36 10.48
CA ARG A 50 -1.91 9.61 9.63
C ARG A 50 -2.65 8.54 10.42
N ALA A 51 -1.94 7.75 11.23
CA ALA A 51 -2.53 6.70 12.04
C ALA A 51 -3.54 7.25 13.05
N GLY A 52 -3.17 8.31 13.79
CA GLY A 52 -4.07 8.99 14.74
C GLY A 52 -5.33 9.52 14.07
N LEU A 53 -5.20 10.24 12.95
CA LEU A 53 -6.36 10.76 12.21
C LEU A 53 -7.27 9.66 11.66
N MET A 54 -6.69 8.55 11.20
CA MET A 54 -7.46 7.40 10.75
C MET A 54 -8.18 6.72 11.91
N GLN A 55 -7.53 6.62 13.08
CA GLN A 55 -8.13 6.09 14.30
C GLN A 55 -9.27 6.97 14.82
N ASP A 56 -9.11 8.29 14.81
CA ASP A 56 -10.13 9.26 15.25
C ASP A 56 -11.34 9.26 14.31
N ALA A 57 -11.10 9.09 13.00
CA ALA A 57 -12.17 8.98 12.02
C ALA A 57 -12.81 7.57 12.00
N ALA A 58 -12.12 6.55 12.48
CA ALA A 58 -12.65 5.19 12.53
C ALA A 58 -13.75 5.09 13.59
N GLY A 59 -14.93 4.66 13.17
CA GLY A 59 -15.96 4.19 14.10
C GLY A 59 -15.52 2.94 14.86
N PRO A 60 -16.19 2.58 15.98
CA PRO A 60 -15.83 1.42 16.80
C PRO A 60 -16.06 0.07 16.09
N ASP A 61 -16.85 0.08 15.02
CA ASP A 61 -17.36 -1.08 14.28
C ASP A 61 -16.59 -1.36 12.99
N GLY A 62 -15.43 -0.74 12.75
CA GLY A 62 -14.67 -0.97 11.51
C GLY A 62 -14.12 -2.39 11.38
N ARG A 63 -14.22 -2.97 10.19
CA ARG A 63 -13.63 -4.28 9.88
C ARG A 63 -13.16 -4.36 8.44
N PHE A 64 -12.16 -5.21 8.22
CA PHE A 64 -11.81 -5.69 6.88
C PHE A 64 -12.07 -7.19 6.72
N GLY A 65 -12.45 -7.55 5.50
CA GLY A 65 -12.47 -8.91 5.01
C GLY A 65 -11.79 -8.99 3.64
N TYR A 66 -11.55 -10.19 3.16
CA TYR A 66 -11.14 -10.42 1.78
C TYR A 66 -12.09 -11.37 1.07
N VAL A 67 -12.21 -11.19 -0.24
CA VAL A 67 -12.97 -12.06 -1.15
C VAL A 67 -12.08 -12.36 -2.35
N ARG A 68 -11.98 -13.64 -2.73
CA ARG A 68 -11.24 -14.09 -3.92
C ARG A 68 -12.03 -15.17 -4.64
N GLY A 69 -12.08 -15.07 -5.97
CA GLY A 69 -12.67 -16.09 -6.84
C GLY A 69 -14.11 -15.84 -7.27
N LEU A 70 -14.64 -14.64 -7.05
CA LEU A 70 -15.91 -14.19 -7.64
C LEU A 70 -15.63 -13.20 -8.77
N ASP A 71 -16.53 -13.16 -9.75
CA ASP A 71 -16.52 -12.10 -10.76
C ASP A 71 -16.90 -10.74 -10.15
N LEU A 72 -16.54 -9.67 -10.84
CA LEU A 72 -16.71 -8.31 -10.35
C LEU A 72 -18.18 -7.96 -10.11
N SER A 73 -19.11 -8.42 -10.95
CA SER A 73 -20.53 -8.09 -10.83
C SER A 73 -21.15 -8.74 -9.59
N THR A 74 -20.73 -9.96 -9.27
CA THR A 74 -21.11 -10.65 -8.03
C THR A 74 -20.57 -9.93 -6.81
N VAL A 75 -19.29 -9.51 -6.82
CA VAL A 75 -18.70 -8.72 -5.73
C VAL A 75 -19.44 -7.41 -5.54
N GLU A 76 -19.75 -6.68 -6.61
CA GLU A 76 -20.47 -5.39 -6.56
C GLU A 76 -21.86 -5.54 -5.95
N ARG A 77 -22.63 -6.56 -6.37
CA ARG A 77 -23.93 -6.88 -5.77
C ARG A 77 -23.83 -7.13 -4.27
N LEU A 78 -22.81 -7.87 -3.83
CA LEU A 78 -22.60 -8.17 -2.41
C LEU A 78 -22.20 -6.92 -1.61
N LEU A 79 -21.35 -6.07 -2.17
CA LEU A 79 -20.96 -4.80 -1.56
C LEU A 79 -22.17 -3.89 -1.35
N GLU A 80 -23.05 -3.76 -2.35
CA GLU A 80 -24.29 -2.99 -2.24
C GLU A 80 -25.23 -3.56 -1.17
N ARG A 81 -25.44 -4.89 -1.19
CA ARG A 81 -26.33 -5.59 -0.26
C ARG A 81 -25.92 -5.42 1.21
N TYR A 82 -24.61 -5.41 1.47
CA TYR A 82 -24.06 -5.35 2.82
C TYR A 82 -23.40 -4.00 3.13
N HIS A 83 -23.67 -2.94 2.37
CA HIS A 83 -23.14 -1.59 2.63
C HIS A 83 -21.61 -1.54 2.87
N CYS A 84 -20.89 -2.41 2.16
CA CYS A 84 -19.43 -2.50 2.21
C CYS A 84 -18.82 -1.81 0.99
N GLU A 85 -17.54 -1.48 1.08
CA GLU A 85 -16.78 -0.88 -0.01
C GLU A 85 -15.54 -1.71 -0.32
N VAL A 86 -15.08 -1.67 -1.58
CA VAL A 86 -13.73 -2.13 -1.91
C VAL A 86 -12.73 -1.18 -1.25
N ALA A 87 -11.90 -1.72 -0.38
CA ALA A 87 -10.78 -1.00 0.21
C ALA A 87 -9.50 -1.16 -0.63
N ILE A 88 -9.23 -2.37 -1.12
CA ILE A 88 -8.02 -2.65 -1.91
C ILE A 88 -8.33 -3.67 -3.00
N ARG A 89 -7.99 -3.35 -4.24
CA ARG A 89 -7.96 -4.28 -5.38
C ARG A 89 -6.56 -4.86 -5.49
N ASN A 90 -6.44 -6.17 -5.33
CA ASN A 90 -5.20 -6.92 -5.50
C ASN A 90 -5.27 -7.80 -6.76
N PRO A 91 -4.12 -8.33 -7.23
CA PRO A 91 -4.09 -9.27 -8.34
C PRO A 91 -4.93 -10.53 -8.10
N ASP A 92 -5.19 -11.26 -9.19
CA ASP A 92 -5.90 -12.55 -9.19
C ASP A 92 -7.31 -12.50 -8.58
N GLY A 93 -8.02 -11.39 -8.82
CA GLY A 93 -9.39 -11.20 -8.35
C GLY A 93 -9.52 -11.17 -6.83
N LEU A 94 -8.42 -10.92 -6.09
CA LEU A 94 -8.46 -10.70 -4.65
C LEU A 94 -8.89 -9.26 -4.36
N VAL A 95 -9.99 -9.09 -3.65
CA VAL A 95 -10.41 -7.78 -3.13
C VAL A 95 -10.40 -7.80 -1.61
N VAL A 96 -9.89 -6.73 -1.01
CA VAL A 96 -10.10 -6.42 0.40
C VAL A 96 -11.30 -5.51 0.48
N ILE A 97 -12.28 -5.90 1.28
CA ILE A 97 -13.51 -5.17 1.52
C ILE A 97 -13.49 -4.56 2.92
N GLY A 98 -14.08 -3.37 3.07
CA GLY A 98 -14.18 -2.68 4.35
C GLY A 98 -15.59 -2.14 4.60
N GLY A 99 -16.00 -2.14 5.87
CA GLY A 99 -17.33 -1.72 6.27
C GLY A 99 -17.53 -1.87 7.78
N ALA A 100 -18.80 -1.93 8.21
CA ALA A 100 -19.13 -2.33 9.57
C ALA A 100 -18.78 -3.81 9.79
N GLU A 101 -18.45 -4.18 11.03
CA GLU A 101 -18.00 -5.51 11.39
C GLU A 101 -19.02 -6.58 11.04
N GLN A 102 -20.29 -6.35 11.35
CA GLN A 102 -21.36 -7.30 11.04
C GLN A 102 -21.60 -7.42 9.54
N ASP A 103 -21.56 -6.30 8.82
CA ASP A 103 -21.76 -6.23 7.38
C ASP A 103 -20.67 -6.98 6.61
N VAL A 104 -19.40 -6.74 6.96
CA VAL A 104 -18.25 -7.44 6.37
C VAL A 104 -18.32 -8.94 6.66
N THR A 105 -18.72 -9.32 7.88
CA THR A 105 -18.88 -10.73 8.26
C THR A 105 -19.96 -11.40 7.41
N ASN A 106 -21.14 -10.79 7.31
CA ASN A 106 -22.24 -11.33 6.52
C ASN A 106 -21.89 -11.42 5.02
N LEU A 107 -21.17 -10.42 4.50
CA LEU A 107 -20.68 -10.43 3.12
C LEU A 107 -19.72 -11.60 2.90
N CYS A 108 -18.74 -11.79 3.80
CA CYS A 108 -17.78 -12.90 3.68
C CYS A 108 -18.48 -14.27 3.75
N ASP A 109 -19.51 -14.41 4.57
CA ASP A 109 -20.31 -15.64 4.68
C ASP A 109 -21.13 -15.90 3.41
N GLU A 110 -21.79 -14.88 2.83
CA GLU A 110 -22.52 -15.03 1.58
C GLU A 110 -21.59 -15.33 0.40
N ALA A 111 -20.49 -14.58 0.28
CA ALA A 111 -19.47 -14.84 -0.75
C ALA A 111 -18.90 -16.27 -0.65
N ALA A 112 -18.69 -16.80 0.56
CA ALA A 112 -18.25 -18.19 0.74
C ALA A 112 -19.29 -19.21 0.26
N ARG A 113 -20.59 -18.97 0.48
CA ARG A 113 -21.68 -19.81 -0.06
C ARG A 113 -21.74 -19.76 -1.58
N GLU A 114 -21.29 -18.68 -2.18
CA GLU A 114 -21.17 -18.51 -3.64
C GLU A 114 -19.84 -19.05 -4.21
N GLY A 115 -19.04 -19.73 -3.39
CA GLY A 115 -17.82 -20.43 -3.81
C GLY A 115 -16.54 -19.60 -3.71
N ALA A 116 -16.60 -18.39 -3.15
CA ALA A 116 -15.42 -17.58 -2.92
C ALA A 116 -14.55 -18.12 -1.78
N ARG A 117 -13.25 -17.85 -1.85
CA ARG A 117 -12.41 -17.88 -0.64
C ARG A 117 -12.54 -16.54 0.07
N THR A 118 -12.87 -16.59 1.35
CA THR A 118 -13.07 -15.38 2.16
C THR A 118 -12.39 -15.49 3.52
N GLY A 119 -12.24 -14.35 4.18
CA GLY A 119 -11.77 -14.32 5.57
C GLY A 119 -11.73 -12.91 6.13
N LEU A 120 -11.80 -12.82 7.46
CA LEU A 120 -11.69 -11.55 8.18
C LEU A 120 -10.23 -11.21 8.47
N LEU A 121 -9.86 -9.95 8.33
CA LEU A 121 -8.54 -9.46 8.69
C LEU A 121 -8.53 -8.95 10.13
N ALA A 122 -7.40 -9.06 10.82
CA ALA A 122 -7.24 -8.60 12.21
C ALA A 122 -7.25 -7.07 12.38
N VAL A 123 -7.37 -6.31 11.29
CA VAL A 123 -7.36 -4.85 11.28
C VAL A 123 -8.79 -4.32 11.45
N ARG A 124 -8.98 -3.46 12.45
CA ARG A 124 -10.29 -2.87 12.83
C ARG A 124 -10.55 -1.47 12.27
N ILE A 125 -9.64 -0.95 11.47
CA ILE A 125 -9.81 0.33 10.79
C ILE A 125 -10.14 0.01 9.33
N ALA A 126 -11.40 0.21 8.93
CA ALA A 126 -11.87 0.06 7.55
C ALA A 126 -11.33 1.19 6.64
N SER A 127 -10.01 1.31 6.57
CA SER A 127 -9.32 2.30 5.75
C SER A 127 -9.56 2.10 4.25
N HIS A 128 -9.26 3.14 3.46
CA HIS A 128 -9.49 3.13 2.01
C HIS A 128 -10.97 3.03 1.61
N THR A 129 -11.88 3.32 2.55
CA THR A 129 -13.34 3.43 2.33
C THR A 129 -13.83 4.83 2.69
N THR A 130 -15.04 5.21 2.26
CA THR A 130 -15.60 6.53 2.58
C THR A 130 -15.72 6.81 4.08
N ARG A 131 -15.69 5.77 4.94
CA ARG A 131 -15.67 5.91 6.41
C ARG A 131 -14.53 6.80 6.92
N LEU A 132 -13.39 6.84 6.22
CA LEU A 132 -12.26 7.69 6.61
C LEU A 132 -12.26 9.07 5.97
N ALA A 133 -13.35 9.49 5.29
CA ALA A 133 -13.46 10.82 4.71
C ALA A 133 -13.15 11.97 5.70
N PRO A 134 -13.52 11.91 6.99
CA PRO A 134 -13.16 12.93 7.97
C PRO A 134 -11.65 13.12 8.17
N ALA A 135 -10.84 12.06 7.97
CA ALA A 135 -9.39 12.12 8.12
C ALA A 135 -8.68 12.84 6.95
N CYS A 136 -9.31 12.92 5.77
CA CYS A 136 -8.68 13.44 4.56
C CYS A 136 -8.22 14.90 4.68
N LYS A 137 -9.08 15.80 5.18
CA LYS A 137 -8.77 17.24 5.26
C LYS A 137 -7.70 17.56 6.32
N PRO A 138 -7.77 17.02 7.55
CA PRO A 138 -6.68 17.17 8.53
C PRO A 138 -5.36 16.58 8.01
N LEU A 139 -5.39 15.41 7.37
CA LEU A 139 -4.19 14.79 6.82
C LEU A 139 -3.59 15.66 5.70
N GLN A 140 -4.41 16.19 4.80
CA GLN A 140 -3.93 17.11 3.76
C GLN A 140 -3.21 18.33 4.36
N ARG A 141 -3.74 18.91 5.44
CA ARG A 141 -3.07 20.03 6.13
C ARG A 141 -1.72 19.62 6.72
N ALA A 142 -1.65 18.45 7.35
CA ALA A 142 -0.41 17.93 7.92
C ALA A 142 0.65 17.65 6.84
N LEU A 143 0.25 17.08 5.70
CA LEU A 143 1.13 16.83 4.56
C LEU A 143 1.57 18.14 3.89
N ALA A 144 0.69 19.14 3.77
CA ALA A 144 1.04 20.45 3.21
C ALA A 144 2.02 21.23 4.10
N ALA A 145 1.96 21.02 5.42
CA ALA A 145 2.90 21.59 6.39
C ALA A 145 4.18 20.75 6.56
N SER A 146 4.37 19.70 5.75
CA SER A 146 5.51 18.81 5.90
C SER A 146 6.82 19.46 5.49
N ARG A 147 7.90 19.02 6.13
CA ARG A 147 9.27 19.42 5.77
C ARG A 147 9.75 18.55 4.63
N LEU A 148 9.84 19.13 3.43
CA LEU A 148 10.39 18.43 2.27
C LEU A 148 11.89 18.16 2.48
N GLY A 149 12.35 17.01 1.98
CA GLY A 149 13.76 16.65 1.97
C GLY A 149 14.60 17.70 1.21
N THR A 150 15.83 17.92 1.66
CA THR A 150 16.78 18.88 1.06
C THR A 150 17.24 18.42 -0.34
N VAL A 151 17.16 17.12 -0.61
CA VAL A 151 17.45 16.49 -1.89
C VAL A 151 16.13 15.92 -2.40
N VAL A 152 15.52 16.58 -3.38
CA VAL A 152 14.47 15.92 -4.17
C VAL A 152 15.19 14.89 -5.03
N SER A 153 15.31 13.67 -4.53
CA SER A 153 15.87 12.57 -5.31
C SER A 153 15.04 12.43 -6.58
N GLN A 154 15.68 12.32 -7.75
CA GLN A 154 14.98 12.09 -9.01
C GLN A 154 14.49 10.64 -9.16
N ARG A 155 14.45 9.88 -8.05
CA ARG A 155 13.93 8.51 -8.02
C ARG A 155 12.51 8.46 -8.58
N LEU A 156 12.26 7.47 -9.41
CA LEU A 156 10.96 7.23 -9.99
C LEU A 156 9.99 6.75 -8.90
N LEU A 157 9.09 7.63 -8.46
CA LEU A 157 8.08 7.33 -7.45
C LEU A 157 6.72 7.08 -8.10
N LEU A 158 6.09 5.94 -7.78
CA LEU A 158 4.70 5.66 -8.16
C LEU A 158 3.75 5.79 -6.98
N ALA A 159 2.58 6.38 -7.22
CA ALA A 159 1.48 6.37 -6.30
C ALA A 159 0.92 4.94 -6.17
N GLY A 160 1.23 4.25 -5.07
CA GLY A 160 0.85 2.84 -4.90
C GLY A 160 -0.64 2.55 -4.69
N GLY A 161 -1.53 3.42 -5.19
CA GLY A 161 -2.98 3.20 -5.22
C GLY A 161 -3.59 3.25 -6.61
N ASP A 162 -2.82 3.57 -7.64
CA ASP A 162 -3.25 3.51 -9.05
C ASP A 162 -2.06 3.44 -10.03
N GLY A 163 -0.83 3.31 -9.54
CA GLY A 163 0.36 3.21 -10.39
C GLY A 163 0.81 4.52 -11.03
N GLU A 164 0.14 5.66 -10.78
CA GLU A 164 0.50 6.92 -11.44
C GLU A 164 1.90 7.39 -11.00
N ARG A 165 2.74 7.75 -11.96
CA ARG A 165 4.04 8.37 -11.68
C ARG A 165 3.87 9.75 -11.06
N ILE A 166 4.57 9.98 -9.96
CA ILE A 166 4.53 11.25 -9.23
C ILE A 166 5.60 12.18 -9.78
N PHE A 167 5.18 13.26 -10.42
CA PHE A 167 6.06 14.33 -10.93
C PHE A 167 6.03 15.60 -10.08
N SER A 168 4.99 15.79 -9.27
CA SER A 168 4.78 16.98 -8.44
C SER A 168 4.32 16.61 -7.04
N VAL A 169 5.13 16.96 -6.04
CA VAL A 169 4.84 16.73 -4.62
C VAL A 169 3.54 17.41 -4.19
N ALA A 170 3.29 18.64 -4.67
CA ALA A 170 2.11 19.42 -4.27
C ALA A 170 0.79 18.74 -4.68
N ALA A 171 0.71 18.25 -5.93
CA ALA A 171 -0.47 17.53 -6.40
C ALA A 171 -0.58 16.15 -5.71
N ALA A 172 0.56 15.48 -5.54
CA ALA A 172 0.61 14.14 -4.99
C ALA A 172 0.24 14.06 -3.50
N THR A 173 0.53 15.08 -2.68
CA THR A 173 0.15 15.09 -1.25
C THR A 173 -1.36 15.17 -1.08
N THR A 174 -2.05 15.93 -1.95
CA THR A 174 -3.51 15.97 -1.99
C THR A 174 -4.10 14.60 -2.33
N LYS A 175 -3.50 13.91 -3.31
CA LYS A 175 -3.89 12.54 -3.68
C LYS A 175 -3.64 11.54 -2.54
N LEU A 176 -2.47 11.62 -1.90
CA LEU A 176 -2.09 10.78 -0.76
C LEU A 176 -3.05 10.96 0.43
N ALA A 177 -3.44 12.21 0.73
CA ALA A 177 -4.42 12.48 1.78
C ALA A 177 -5.78 11.86 1.48
N LYS A 178 -6.30 12.05 0.25
CA LYS A 178 -7.60 11.50 -0.16
C LYS A 178 -7.63 9.97 -0.16
N GLN A 179 -6.49 9.34 -0.36
CA GLN A 179 -6.39 7.89 -0.48
C GLN A 179 -6.74 7.14 0.80
N VAL A 180 -6.65 7.76 1.99
CA VAL A 180 -7.10 7.07 3.22
C VAL A 180 -8.58 6.76 3.19
N ALA A 181 -9.37 7.46 2.34
CA ALA A 181 -10.80 7.26 2.16
C ALA A 181 -11.20 6.83 0.74
N ARG A 182 -10.24 6.31 -0.04
CA ARG A 182 -10.47 5.83 -1.41
C ARG A 182 -9.79 4.49 -1.61
N PRO A 183 -10.32 3.62 -2.48
CA PRO A 183 -9.73 2.32 -2.74
C PRO A 183 -8.29 2.45 -3.21
N VAL A 184 -7.47 1.48 -2.81
CA VAL A 184 -6.13 1.24 -3.36
C VAL A 184 -6.27 0.27 -4.51
N ASP A 185 -5.87 0.66 -5.72
CA ASP A 185 -5.68 -0.26 -6.83
C ASP A 185 -4.22 -0.71 -6.91
N TRP A 186 -3.93 -1.80 -6.19
CA TRP A 186 -2.60 -2.37 -6.16
C TRP A 186 -2.29 -3.10 -7.46
N SER A 187 -3.29 -3.76 -8.07
CA SER A 187 -3.14 -4.38 -9.39
C SER A 187 -2.67 -3.38 -10.44
N ALA A 188 -3.30 -2.20 -10.51
CA ALA A 188 -2.86 -1.13 -11.41
C ALA A 188 -1.43 -0.65 -11.10
N THR A 189 -1.05 -0.63 -9.82
CA THR A 189 0.33 -0.28 -9.42
C THR A 189 1.35 -1.31 -9.92
N LEU A 190 1.04 -2.61 -9.81
CA LEU A 190 1.93 -3.66 -10.29
C LEU A 190 2.01 -3.70 -11.82
N GLU A 191 0.90 -3.45 -12.52
CA GLU A 191 0.89 -3.30 -13.98
C GLU A 191 1.76 -2.13 -14.41
N ALA A 192 1.65 -0.96 -13.75
CA ALA A 192 2.51 0.18 -14.03
C ALA A 192 4.01 -0.14 -13.83
N LEU A 193 4.37 -0.94 -12.80
CA LEU A 193 5.76 -1.39 -12.63
C LEU A 193 6.21 -2.30 -13.78
N ALA A 194 5.35 -3.21 -14.26
CA ALA A 194 5.65 -4.07 -15.39
C ALA A 194 5.79 -3.28 -16.71
N GLU A 195 4.91 -2.31 -16.95
CA GLU A 195 4.96 -1.42 -18.12
C GLU A 195 6.19 -0.52 -18.14
N LEU A 196 6.72 -0.16 -16.96
CA LEU A 196 8.01 0.54 -16.82
C LEU A 196 9.23 -0.34 -17.12
N GLY A 197 9.03 -1.65 -17.36
CA GLY A 197 10.11 -2.58 -17.66
C GLY A 197 10.89 -3.03 -16.42
N VAL A 198 10.29 -2.95 -15.22
CA VAL A 198 10.90 -3.55 -14.02
C VAL A 198 11.06 -5.04 -14.24
N THR A 199 12.27 -5.56 -14.02
CA THR A 199 12.62 -6.97 -14.24
C THR A 199 12.87 -7.76 -12.96
N GLU A 200 13.01 -7.11 -11.81
CA GLU A 200 13.11 -7.72 -10.48
C GLU A 200 12.54 -6.77 -9.43
N VAL A 201 12.01 -7.31 -8.32
CA VAL A 201 11.51 -6.51 -7.20
C VAL A 201 12.13 -6.93 -5.87
N LEU A 202 12.35 -5.94 -5.00
CA LEU A 202 12.78 -6.14 -3.61
C LEU A 202 11.74 -5.53 -2.67
N ASP A 203 11.05 -6.38 -1.91
CA ASP A 203 10.19 -5.99 -0.80
C ASP A 203 11.07 -5.61 0.41
N LEU A 204 10.94 -4.36 0.86
CA LEU A 204 11.65 -3.83 2.02
C LEU A 204 10.79 -3.88 3.29
N GLY A 205 9.55 -4.36 3.21
CA GLY A 205 8.67 -4.59 4.34
C GLY A 205 9.08 -5.82 5.16
N PRO A 206 8.55 -5.96 6.39
CA PRO A 206 8.64 -7.23 7.11
C PRO A 206 7.83 -8.32 6.41
N GLY A 207 8.31 -9.56 6.46
CA GLY A 207 7.71 -10.69 5.76
C GLY A 207 7.94 -10.65 4.25
N HIS A 208 7.03 -11.26 3.49
CA HIS A 208 7.19 -11.49 2.05
C HIS A 208 5.94 -11.14 1.23
N ALA A 209 4.99 -10.42 1.84
CA ALA A 209 3.65 -10.24 1.27
C ALA A 209 3.66 -9.48 -0.07
N LEU A 210 4.45 -8.40 -0.22
CA LEU A 210 4.45 -7.64 -1.47
C LEU A 210 5.21 -8.39 -2.57
N ALA A 211 6.29 -9.09 -2.20
CA ALA A 211 7.00 -9.97 -3.12
C ALA A 211 6.08 -11.08 -3.66
N GLU A 212 5.29 -11.73 -2.79
CA GLU A 212 4.32 -12.75 -3.20
C GLU A 212 3.20 -12.18 -4.07
N MET A 213 2.70 -10.98 -3.77
CA MET A 213 1.70 -10.31 -4.61
C MET A 213 2.24 -10.01 -6.01
N MET A 214 3.49 -9.55 -6.13
CA MET A 214 4.12 -9.34 -7.43
C MET A 214 4.34 -10.66 -8.17
N GLN A 215 4.80 -11.71 -7.46
CA GLN A 215 5.00 -13.03 -8.04
C GLN A 215 3.68 -13.62 -8.55
N ALA A 216 2.59 -13.46 -7.81
CA ALA A 216 1.27 -13.92 -8.23
C ALA A 216 0.79 -13.19 -9.50
N PHE A 217 1.01 -11.87 -9.57
CA PHE A 217 0.68 -11.04 -10.73
C PHE A 217 1.55 -11.32 -11.97
N ARG A 218 2.86 -11.55 -11.79
CA ARG A 218 3.82 -11.87 -12.84
C ARG A 218 4.69 -13.06 -12.40
N PRO A 219 4.24 -14.31 -12.64
CA PRO A 219 4.94 -15.52 -12.17
C PRO A 219 6.38 -15.70 -12.65
N SER A 220 6.78 -15.03 -13.72
CA SER A 220 8.16 -15.05 -14.23
C SER A 220 9.07 -13.98 -13.62
N MET A 221 8.53 -13.02 -12.87
CA MET A 221 9.28 -11.92 -12.25
C MET A 221 10.05 -12.44 -11.03
N PRO A 222 11.38 -12.31 -10.95
CA PRO A 222 12.12 -12.54 -9.71
C PRO A 222 11.69 -11.56 -8.63
N CYS A 223 11.15 -12.08 -7.52
CA CYS A 223 10.69 -11.30 -6.39
C CYS A 223 11.45 -11.72 -5.13
N TYR A 224 11.99 -10.76 -4.40
CA TYR A 224 12.77 -10.99 -3.18
C TYR A 224 12.21 -10.17 -2.03
N SER A 225 12.36 -10.66 -0.81
CA SER A 225 12.15 -9.86 0.40
C SER A 225 13.48 -9.67 1.13
N ALA A 226 13.73 -8.45 1.57
CA ALA A 226 14.86 -8.14 2.45
C ALA A 226 14.81 -8.94 3.76
N ASP A 227 13.62 -9.25 4.27
CA ASP A 227 13.42 -10.05 5.48
C ASP A 227 13.81 -11.53 5.29
N GLY A 228 13.93 -11.98 4.03
CA GLY A 228 14.41 -13.32 3.69
C GLY A 228 15.94 -13.48 3.79
N PHE A 229 16.70 -12.39 3.96
CA PHE A 229 18.15 -12.45 4.09
C PHE A 229 18.57 -12.60 5.56
N HIS A 230 19.51 -13.49 5.84
CA HIS A 230 20.04 -13.68 7.19
C HIS A 230 20.80 -12.48 7.75
N SER A 231 21.34 -11.60 6.89
CA SER A 231 22.07 -10.42 7.32
C SER A 231 22.01 -9.31 6.27
N ILE A 232 22.21 -8.07 6.73
CA ILE A 232 22.35 -6.89 5.86
C ILE A 232 23.53 -7.04 4.91
N ASP A 233 24.65 -7.64 5.34
CA ASP A 233 25.79 -7.91 4.46
C ASP A 233 25.43 -8.90 3.33
N GLY A 234 24.61 -9.91 3.64
CA GLY A 234 24.08 -10.84 2.64
C GLY A 234 23.21 -10.13 1.60
N LEU A 235 22.29 -9.28 2.07
CA LEU A 235 21.44 -8.45 1.21
C LEU A 235 22.28 -7.53 0.32
N ARG A 236 23.24 -6.80 0.89
CA ARG A 236 24.13 -5.89 0.17
C ARG A 236 24.94 -6.62 -0.91
N LYS A 237 25.54 -7.77 -0.59
CA LYS A 237 26.28 -8.60 -1.56
C LYS A 237 25.39 -9.07 -2.71
N TRP A 238 24.15 -9.45 -2.40
CA TRP A 238 23.18 -9.85 -3.42
C TRP A 238 22.81 -8.68 -4.33
N ILE A 239 22.49 -7.49 -3.80
CA ILE A 239 22.19 -6.30 -4.61
C ILE A 239 23.37 -5.96 -5.54
N ALA A 240 24.60 -5.98 -5.01
CA ALA A 240 25.80 -5.67 -5.81
C ALA A 240 26.11 -6.70 -6.91
N SER A 241 25.45 -7.86 -6.91
CA SER A 241 25.59 -8.89 -7.94
C SER A 241 24.57 -8.78 -9.09
N LYS A 242 23.62 -7.83 -8.98
CA LYS A 242 22.55 -7.59 -9.95
C LYS A 242 22.94 -6.58 -11.02
#